data_AF-A0A969VWU5-F1
#
_entry.id   AF-A0A969VWU5-F1
#
_cell.length_a   1.000
_cell.length_b   1.000
_cell.length_c   1.000
_cell.angle_alpha   90.00
_cell.angle_beta   90.00
_cell.angle_gamma   90.00
#
_symmetry.space_group_name_H-M   'P 1'
#
loop_
_entity.id
_entity.type
_entity.pdbx_description
1 polymer ?
#
loop_
_entity_poly.entity_id
_entity_poly.type
_entity_poly.pdbx_seq_one_letter_code
_entity_poly.pdbx_strand_id
1 'polypeptide(L)' 'MLEGSKGLIAKNFENKQKEKNIDNLNRNMKSVDTYGNGTTGYKIKNGVNAGKVVGHITRPKSEI' A
#
# COMPACT_ATOMS: atom_id res chain seq x y z
N MET A 1 23.08 8.74 37.03
CA MET A 1 22.06 9.42 36.20
C MET A 1 22.46 9.61 34.74
N LEU A 2 23.75 9.74 34.40
CA LEU A 2 24.21 10.03 33.02
C LEU A 2 24.02 8.87 32.01
N GLU A 3 24.04 7.62 32.48
CA GLU A 3 23.84 6.40 31.67
C GLU A 3 22.43 6.32 31.05
N GLY A 4 21.39 6.64 31.83
CA GLY A 4 20.00 6.60 31.34
C GLY A 4 19.72 7.63 30.24
N SER A 5 20.36 8.80 30.33
CA SER A 5 20.24 9.86 29.31
C SER A 5 20.83 9.43 27.97
N LYS A 6 21.95 8.69 27.96
CA LYS A 6 22.57 8.17 26.74
C LYS A 6 21.66 7.15 26.04
N GLY A 7 21.00 6.28 26.81
CA GLY A 7 20.03 5.31 26.28
C GLY A 7 18.80 5.97 25.64
N LEU A 8 18.28 7.03 26.25
CA LEU A 8 17.19 7.85 25.70
C LEU A 8 17.58 8.51 24.37
N ILE A 9 18.80 9.08 24.30
CA ILE A 9 19.31 9.71 23.08
C ILE A 9 19.47 8.68 21.95
N ALA A 10 20.03 7.51 22.25
CA ALA A 10 20.19 6.42 21.28
C ALA A 10 18.82 5.94 20.74
N LYS A 11 17.85 5.73 21.64
CA LYS A 11 16.50 5.30 21.27
C LYS A 11 15.77 6.33 20.40
N ASN A 12 15.90 7.62 20.71
CA ASN A 12 15.34 8.70 19.90
C ASN A 12 15.99 8.76 18.51
N PHE A 13 17.31 8.55 18.42
CA PHE A 13 18.00 8.48 17.14
C PHE A 13 17.48 7.32 16.29
N GLU A 14 17.38 6.12 16.86
CA GLU A 14 16.83 4.94 16.15
C GLU A 14 15.39 5.17 15.67
N ASN A 15 14.52 5.72 16.52
CA ASN A 15 13.15 6.02 16.14
C ASN A 15 13.09 7.00 14.96
N LYS A 16 13.94 8.03 14.97
CA LYS A 16 14.00 9.02 13.89
C LYS A 16 14.48 8.41 12.57
N GLN A 17 15.36 7.40 12.61
CA GLN A 17 15.74 6.65 11.40
C GLN A 17 14.60 5.77 10.89
N LYS A 18 13.87 5.10 11.78
CA LYS A 18 12.68 4.31 11.41
C LYS A 18 11.60 5.17 10.77
N GLU A 19 11.31 6.33 11.35
CA GLU A 19 10.36 7.30 10.80
C GLU A 19 10.75 7.71 9.37
N LYS A 20 12.02 8.10 9.14
CA LYS A 20 12.51 8.43 7.79
C LYS A 20 12.33 7.29 6.80
N ASN A 21 12.58 6.06 7.22
CA ASN A 21 12.43 4.89 6.36
C ASN A 21 10.96 4.65 6.00
N ILE A 22 10.05 4.75 6.97
CA ILE A 22 8.60 4.63 6.74
C ILE A 22 8.12 5.74 5.79
N ASP A 23 8.57 6.97 6.02
CA ASP A 23 8.19 8.13 5.20
C ASP A 23 8.66 7.96 3.74
N ASN A 24 9.88 7.47 3.55
CA ASN A 24 10.39 7.12 2.23
C ASN A 24 9.63 5.97 1.58
N LEU A 25 9.27 4.93 2.35
CA LEU A 25 8.48 3.81 1.83
C LEU A 25 7.11 4.30 1.36
N ASN A 26 6.44 5.13 2.16
CA ASN A 26 5.13 5.69 1.82
C ASN A 26 5.17 6.59 0.59
N ARG A 27 6.22 7.41 0.43
CA ARG A 27 6.41 8.26 -0.76
C ARG A 27 6.67 7.46 -2.03
N ASN A 28 7.41 6.36 -1.93
CA ASN A 28 7.77 5.52 -3.07
C ASN A 28 6.77 4.39 -3.33
N MET A 29 5.81 4.19 -2.44
CA MET A 29 4.73 3.23 -2.61
C MET A 29 3.83 3.72 -3.75
N LYS A 30 4.06 3.18 -4.94
CA LYS A 30 3.18 3.40 -6.09
C LYS A 30 1.84 2.75 -5.79
N SER A 31 0.81 3.55 -5.53
CA SER A 31 -0.56 3.06 -5.51
C SER A 31 -0.86 2.48 -6.89
N VAL A 32 -0.90 1.16 -6.99
CA VAL A 32 -1.52 0.53 -8.15
C VAL A 32 -3.00 0.80 -8.05
N ASP A 33 -3.61 1.29 -9.14
CA ASP A 33 -5.05 1.42 -9.26
C ASP A 33 -5.65 0.01 -9.27
N THR A 34 -5.76 -0.57 -8.08
CA THR A 34 -6.50 -1.80 -7.89
C THR A 34 -7.96 -1.40 -8.01
N TYR A 35 -8.62 -1.85 -9.07
CA TYR A 35 -10.05 -1.65 -9.27
C TYR A 35 -10.47 -0.20 -9.58
N GLY A 36 -9.79 0.50 -10.50
CA GLY A 36 -10.19 1.84 -10.95
C GLY A 36 -11.66 2.01 -11.42
N ASN A 37 -12.36 0.89 -11.71
CA ASN A 37 -13.80 0.86 -12.02
C ASN A 37 -14.66 0.07 -11.00
N GLY A 38 -14.12 -0.32 -9.84
CA GLY A 38 -14.87 -1.08 -8.81
C GLY A 38 -15.18 -2.53 -9.16
N THR A 39 -14.54 -3.09 -10.19
CA THR A 39 -14.85 -4.42 -10.72
C THR A 39 -13.71 -5.42 -10.49
N THR A 40 -13.93 -6.44 -9.66
CA THR A 40 -13.06 -7.61 -9.49
C THR A 40 -13.45 -8.68 -10.52
N GLY A 41 -13.24 -8.43 -11.81
CA GLY A 41 -13.59 -9.36 -12.89
C GLY A 41 -12.37 -10.10 -13.47
N TYR A 42 -12.62 -11.22 -14.15
CA TYR A 42 -11.57 -11.92 -14.91
C TYR A 42 -11.29 -11.16 -16.22
N LYS A 43 -10.04 -10.74 -16.44
CA LYS A 43 -9.61 -10.13 -17.71
C LYS A 43 -9.14 -11.22 -18.68
N ILE A 44 -9.69 -11.24 -19.89
CA ILE A 44 -9.20 -12.11 -20.96
C ILE A 44 -7.78 -11.66 -21.35
N LYS A 45 -6.80 -12.56 -21.22
CA LYS A 45 -5.39 -12.27 -21.54
C LYS A 45 -5.07 -12.37 -23.03
N ASN A 46 -5.67 -13.34 -23.75
CA ASN A 46 -5.31 -13.67 -25.13
C ASN A 46 -6.56 -13.90 -26.00
N GLY A 47 -6.41 -13.73 -27.33
CA GLY A 47 -7.46 -13.95 -28.33
C GLY A 47 -8.19 -12.68 -28.78
N VAL A 48 -9.21 -12.82 -29.62
CA VAL A 48 -9.93 -11.69 -30.26
C VAL A 48 -10.61 -10.72 -29.27
N ASN A 49 -10.85 -11.18 -28.04
CA ASN A 49 -11.45 -10.40 -26.96
C ASN A 49 -10.44 -10.06 -25.84
N ALA A 50 -9.13 -10.13 -26.12
CA ALA A 50 -8.10 -9.76 -25.14
C ALA A 50 -8.30 -8.33 -24.63
N GLY A 51 -8.13 -8.15 -23.32
CA GLY A 51 -8.39 -6.87 -22.64
C GLY A 51 -9.84 -6.66 -22.18
N LYS A 52 -10.80 -7.46 -22.69
CA LYS A 52 -12.20 -7.42 -22.23
C LYS A 52 -12.34 -8.08 -20.86
N VAL A 53 -13.14 -7.48 -19.99
CA VAL A 53 -13.50 -8.02 -18.67
C VAL A 53 -14.73 -8.91 -18.84
N VAL A 54 -14.65 -10.17 -18.40
CA VAL A 54 -15.76 -11.13 -18.43
C VAL A 54 -16.16 -11.47 -17.00
N GLY A 55 -17.39 -11.13 -16.65
CA GLY A 55 -17.94 -11.36 -15.32
C GLY A 55 -17.59 -10.23 -14.35
N HIS A 56 -18.59 -9.41 -14.05
CA HIS A 56 -18.56 -8.54 -12.87
C HIS A 56 -19.06 -9.38 -11.69
N ILE A 57 -18.26 -9.55 -10.63
CA ILE A 57 -18.83 -9.75 -9.30
C ILE A 57 -19.13 -8.34 -8.82
N THR A 58 -20.36 -7.88 -9.03
CA THR A 58 -20.83 -6.63 -8.42
C THR A 58 -20.92 -6.88 -6.93
N ARG A 59 -19.88 -6.51 -6.17
CA ARG A 59 -19.98 -6.51 -4.71
C ARG A 59 -20.80 -5.27 -4.32
N PRO A 60 -21.81 -5.39 -3.45
CA PRO A 60 -22.50 -4.22 -2.92
C PRO A 60 -21.47 -3.29 -2.29
N LYS A 61 -21.65 -1.98 -2.48
CA LYS A 61 -20.81 -0.96 -1.85
C LYS A 61 -20.81 -1.24 -0.35
N SER A 62 -19.65 -1.58 0.22
CA SER A 62 -19.53 -1.66 1.67
C SER A 62 -19.78 -0.26 2.22
N GLU A 63 -20.86 -0.12 2.99
CA GLU A 63 -21.09 1.07 3.80
C GLU A 63 -19.95 1.12 4.82
N ILE A 64 -19.10 2.15 4.69
CA ILE A 64 -18.06 2.52 5.66
C ILE A 64 -18.65 3.64 6.51
#